data_AF-A0A7Y4VQD0-F1
#
_entry.id   AF-A0A7Y4VQD0-F1
#
_cell.length_a   1.000
_cell.length_b   1.000
_cell.length_c   1.000
_cell.angle_alpha   90.00
_cell.angle_beta   90.00
_cell.angle_gamma   90.00
#
_symmetry.space_group_name_H-M   'P 1'
#
loop_
_entity.id
_entity.type
_entity.pdbx_description
1 polymer ?
#
loop_
_entity_poly.entity_id
_entity_poly.type
_entity_poly.pdbx_seq_one_letter_code
_entity_poly.pdbx_strand_id
1 'polypeptide(L)' 'MKRGEKVTVIMALAAAAVVVVTGFPNAASGGPKLCPEIYAPVICDNGKVYPNLCYANKAHAKNCVPYGDI' A
#
# COMPACT_ATOMS: atom_id res chain seq x y z
N MET A 1 -22.49 4.82 -10.65
CA MET A 1 -21.53 5.71 -11.33
C MET A 1 -20.12 5.44 -10.78
N LYS A 2 -19.34 4.58 -11.45
CA LYS A 2 -17.88 4.66 -11.60
C LYS A 2 -17.52 3.67 -12.71
N ARG A 3 -17.36 4.22 -13.92
CA ARG A 3 -17.09 3.55 -15.20
C ARG A 3 -15.60 3.17 -15.21
N GLY A 4 -15.29 1.88 -15.14
CA GLY A 4 -13.93 1.33 -15.25
C GLY A 4 -13.91 0.32 -16.38
N GLU A 5 -13.65 0.80 -17.58
CA GLU A 5 -13.65 0.05 -18.82
C GLU A 5 -12.37 -0.80 -18.93
N LYS A 6 -12.53 -2.12 -18.83
CA LYS A 6 -11.72 -3.20 -19.43
C LYS A 6 -10.23 -2.88 -19.70
N VAL A 7 -9.37 -3.26 -18.75
CA VAL A 7 -7.91 -3.35 -18.95
C VAL A 7 -7.60 -4.55 -19.86
N THR A 8 -7.67 -4.35 -21.17
CA THR A 8 -7.16 -5.30 -22.17
C THR A 8 -5.86 -4.75 -22.74
N VAL A 9 -4.75 -5.29 -22.25
CA VAL A 9 -3.39 -5.01 -22.72
C VAL A 9 -3.23 -5.62 -24.13
N ILE A 10 -3.29 -4.78 -25.18
CA ILE A 10 -2.94 -5.18 -26.54
C ILE A 10 -1.52 -4.70 -26.88
N MET A 11 -0.56 -5.62 -26.96
CA MET A 11 0.75 -5.35 -27.55
C MET A 11 0.84 -6.09 -28.89
N ALA A 12 0.54 -5.38 -29.99
CA ALA A 12 0.90 -5.82 -31.33
C ALA A 12 1.12 -4.60 -32.26
N LEU A 13 2.39 -4.24 -32.36
CA LEU A 13 3.16 -3.74 -33.51
C LEU A 13 2.45 -2.97 -34.65
N ALA A 14 2.96 -1.74 -34.84
CA ALA A 14 3.09 -1.01 -36.12
C ALA A 14 1.82 -0.53 -36.84
N ALA A 15 1.25 0.59 -36.38
CA ALA A 15 1.21 1.87 -37.11
C ALA A 15 0.52 2.91 -36.24
N ALA A 16 1.14 4.09 -36.11
CA ALA A 16 0.71 5.26 -35.32
C ALA A 16 0.78 5.12 -33.78
N ALA A 17 1.49 6.06 -33.18
CA ALA A 17 1.92 6.11 -31.79
C ALA A 17 0.80 6.36 -30.78
N VAL A 18 0.56 5.44 -29.83
CA VAL A 18 -0.18 5.66 -28.58
C VAL A 18 -0.15 4.35 -27.75
N VAL A 19 0.01 4.26 -26.43
CA VAL A 19 0.37 5.16 -25.33
C VAL A 19 0.78 4.25 -24.16
N VAL A 20 1.75 4.73 -23.38
CA VAL A 20 2.05 4.43 -21.97
C VAL A 20 1.64 3.05 -21.40
N VAL A 21 2.64 2.24 -21.07
CA VAL A 21 2.52 1.20 -20.04
C VAL A 21 2.25 1.89 -18.71
N THR A 22 0.97 2.16 -18.42
CA THR A 22 0.54 2.72 -17.13
C THR A 22 0.43 1.61 -16.10
N GLY A 23 1.47 1.53 -15.27
CA GLY A 23 1.35 1.04 -13.89
C GLY A 23 1.69 -0.44 -13.70
N PHE A 24 2.78 -0.69 -12.98
CA PHE A 24 2.94 -1.91 -12.21
C PHE A 24 1.83 -1.96 -11.14
N PRO A 25 1.10 -3.07 -10.97
CA PRO A 25 0.13 -3.19 -9.89
C PRO A 25 0.87 -3.24 -8.55
N ASN A 26 1.15 -2.07 -7.98
CA ASN A 26 1.68 -1.95 -6.63
C ASN A 26 0.53 -1.77 -5.64
N ALA A 27 0.65 -2.52 -4.55
CA ALA A 27 -0.24 -2.60 -3.40
C ALA A 27 -1.51 -3.43 -3.64
N ALA A 28 -1.33 -4.75 -3.43
CA ALA A 28 -2.35 -5.58 -2.83
C ALA A 28 -3.02 -4.81 -1.68
N SER A 29 -4.30 -4.49 -1.87
CA SER A 29 -5.15 -3.75 -0.94
C SER A 29 -5.55 -4.54 0.31
N GLY A 30 -4.86 -5.66 0.59
CA GLY A 30 -4.95 -6.37 1.85
C GLY A 30 -3.71 -6.09 2.67
N GLY A 31 -3.85 -5.38 3.78
CA GLY A 31 -2.79 -5.34 4.80
C GLY A 31 -2.35 -6.77 5.18
N PRO A 32 -1.15 -6.92 5.78
CA PRO A 32 -0.63 -8.23 6.15
C PRO A 32 -1.67 -9.03 6.94
N LYS A 33 -1.98 -10.26 6.49
CA LYS A 33 -2.98 -11.14 7.15
C LYS A 33 -2.52 -11.56 8.55
N LEU A 34 -1.21 -11.71 8.72
CA LEU A 34 -0.55 -12.06 9.97
C LEU A 34 0.57 -11.06 10.23
N CYS A 35 0.83 -10.76 11.50
CA CYS A 35 1.95 -9.93 11.91
C CYS A 35 2.95 -10.77 12.69
N PRO A 36 4.27 -10.56 12.49
CA PRO A 36 5.27 -11.22 13.31
C PRO A 36 5.17 -10.71 14.75
N GLU A 37 5.49 -11.58 15.69
CA GLU A 37 5.56 -11.29 17.13
C GLU A 37 6.90 -10.61 17.50
N ILE A 38 7.27 -9.59 16.72
CA ILE A 38 8.46 -8.76 16.97
C ILE A 38 8.01 -7.47 17.65
N TYR A 39 8.69 -7.09 18.74
CA TYR A 39 8.45 -5.82 19.41
C TYR A 39 9.39 -4.74 18.88
N ALA A 40 8.84 -3.83 18.06
CA ALA A 40 9.52 -2.70 17.46
C ALA A 40 8.53 -1.52 17.40
N PRO A 41 8.27 -0.86 18.55
CA PRO A 41 7.10 -0.02 18.73
C PRO A 41 7.11 1.23 17.85
N VAL A 42 5.93 1.62 17.37
CA VAL A 42 5.73 2.84 16.58
C VAL A 42 4.59 3.67 17.16
N ILE A 43 4.73 4.99 17.16
CA ILE A 43 3.65 5.95 17.44
C ILE A 43 3.13 6.54 16.15
N CYS A 44 1.81 6.67 16.02
CA CYS A 44 1.12 7.17 14.82
C CYS A 44 0.29 8.43 15.13
N ASP A 45 -0.20 9.14 14.11
CA ASP A 45 -0.98 10.39 14.26
C ASP A 45 -2.24 10.26 15.14
N ASN A 46 -2.76 9.03 15.28
CA ASN A 46 -3.89 8.74 16.16
C ASN A 46 -3.53 8.68 17.65
N GLY A 47 -2.28 8.99 18.01
CA GLY A 47 -1.76 8.98 19.38
C GLY A 47 -1.58 7.59 19.98
N LYS A 48 -1.72 6.52 19.19
CA LYS A 48 -1.56 5.14 19.67
C LYS A 48 -0.17 4.61 19.35
N VAL A 49 0.37 3.87 20.32
CA VAL A 49 1.57 3.06 20.13
C VAL A 49 1.17 1.66 19.72
N TYR A 50 1.72 1.17 18.62
CA TYR A 50 1.52 -0.20 18.13
C TYR A 50 2.77 -1.03 18.40
N PRO A 51 2.66 -2.34 18.68
CA PRO A 51 3.80 -3.21 18.96
C PRO A 51 4.83 -3.25 17.83
N ASN A 52 4.36 -3.11 16.58
CA ASN A 52 5.17 -2.90 15.39
C ASN A 52 4.34 -2.30 14.25
N LEU A 53 5.02 -1.91 13.17
CA LEU A 53 4.41 -1.30 11.98
C LEU A 53 3.36 -2.20 11.30
N CYS A 54 3.50 -3.54 11.39
CA CYS A 54 2.50 -4.45 10.82
C CYS A 54 1.14 -4.30 11.53
N TYR A 55 1.15 -4.26 12.87
CA TYR A 55 -0.08 -4.05 13.64
C TYR A 55 -0.69 -2.67 13.38
N ALA A 56 0.14 -1.64 13.21
CA ALA A 56 -0.32 -0.30 12.81
C ALA A 56 -1.01 -0.31 11.44
N ASN A 57 -0.41 -1.00 10.46
CA ASN A 57 -0.97 -1.14 9.10
C ASN A 57 -2.30 -1.90 9.11
N LYS A 58 -2.42 -2.96 9.91
CA LYS A 58 -3.69 -3.70 10.12
C LYS A 58 -4.78 -2.81 10.69
N ALA A 59 -4.43 -1.89 11.58
CA ALA A 59 -5.36 -0.92 12.15
C ALA A 59 -5.60 0.30 11.23
N HIS A 60 -5.03 0.30 10.02
CA HIS A 60 -5.05 1.43 9.08
C HIS A 60 -4.54 2.75 9.68
N ALA A 61 -3.68 2.68 10.70
CA ALA A 61 -3.01 3.84 11.28
C ALA A 61 -2.09 4.50 10.25
N LYS A 62 -1.84 5.80 10.42
CA LYS A 62 -1.10 6.63 9.47
C LYS A 62 0.04 7.36 10.16
N ASN A 63 1.04 7.69 9.35
CA ASN A 63 2.18 8.52 9.74
C ASN A 63 2.86 8.02 11.02
N CYS A 64 3.24 6.74 10.98
CA CYS A 64 3.84 6.08 12.13
C CYS A 64 5.37 6.24 12.13
N VAL A 65 5.95 6.59 13.28
CA VAL A 65 7.40 6.72 13.51
C VAL A 65 7.83 5.84 14.70
N PRO A 66 9.12 5.47 14.83
CA PRO A 66 9.61 4.75 16.00
C PRO A 66 9.23 5.42 17.31
N TYR A 67 8.75 4.63 18.28
CA TYR A 67 8.38 5.15 19.60
C TYR A 67 9.64 5.32 20.46
N GLY A 68 9.95 6.57 20.83
CA GLY A 68 11.12 6.93 21.65
C GLY A 68 12.12 7.85 20.98
N ASP A 69 12.01 8.03 19.65
CA ASP A 69 12.77 9.03 18.88
C ASP A 69 12.01 10.38 18.78
N ILE A 70 11.25 10.73 19.83
CA ILE A 70 10.38 11.92 19.88
C ILE A 70 11.00 12.95 20.81
#